data_AF-A0A9N9MN96-F1
#
_entry.id   AF-A0A9N9MN96-F1
#
_cell.length_a   1.000
_cell.length_b   1.000
_cell.length_c   1.000
_cell.angle_alpha   90.00
_cell.angle_beta   90.00
_cell.angle_gamma   90.00
#
_symmetry.space_group_name_H-M   'P 1'
#
loop_
_entity.id
_entity.type
_entity.pdbx_description
1 polymer ?
#
loop_
_entity_poly.entity_id
_entity_poly.type
_entity_poly.pdbx_seq_one_letter_code
_entity_poly.pdbx_strand_id
1 'polypeptide(L)'
;MKISTLFLGLFLLYANSASAQSNLSIIDIIDNLGLIDFLFLDNPQNILDEINLEKACNAIRNQNWTTSCARQLEVICNDQKNLIRMLDANSKFPYTGMLVRTKIDLGSFDECVELDVTQNETNILGKYCLNGLIIPTTPLNDSDLIEKAYKLATCIPDQCSAMDLLEMLNLTDIYPLFNDFNCQTKNSYKQLGWDDYAVISLFAALFLVLVLATLLEVIYCYTKKDHKNLFIEAFSVLHNSKKIFSTSERSREQIGVLHGIRVVAMFYIVVGHAYVSMEAIPGYDIEFIDNFKKSWKSIYIMRSYLDVDSFFFLSGLLFAYQYLKLKPTNLLNHVRRIPMLIFHRYIRITPVAASAYLIVTTVLAHLGDGPIYQDLVKPERETCIKHWWSYFLYLQNYANYDHICILPTWYLSADFQLFLIAPLVLIPVAIYIKSHFKLVMGHLALLNVLVTILPVAYKLWFKEFDKQVFS
;
A
#
# COMPACT_ATOMS: atom_id res chain seq x y z
N MET A 1 -29.43 12.84 -6.52
CA MET A 1 -30.57 12.39 -5.68
C MET A 1 -31.63 11.56 -6.40
N LYS A 2 -31.44 11.11 -7.66
CA LYS A 2 -32.44 10.33 -8.43
C LYS A 2 -31.93 9.00 -9.01
N ILE A 3 -30.73 8.55 -8.62
CA ILE A 3 -30.01 7.46 -9.29
C ILE A 3 -29.83 6.22 -8.38
N SER A 4 -29.85 6.35 -7.04
CA SER A 4 -29.64 5.18 -6.16
C SER A 4 -30.82 4.20 -6.12
N THR A 5 -32.05 4.66 -6.37
CA THR A 5 -33.25 3.80 -6.40
C THR A 5 -33.46 3.07 -7.73
N LEU A 6 -32.77 3.50 -8.78
CA LEU A 6 -32.68 2.82 -10.07
C LEU A 6 -31.88 1.50 -9.94
N PHE A 7 -31.02 1.40 -8.93
CA PHE A 7 -29.99 0.37 -8.77
C PHE A 7 -30.56 -1.02 -8.49
N LEU A 8 -31.48 -1.17 -7.53
CA LEU A 8 -32.07 -2.48 -7.20
C LEU A 8 -32.96 -2.99 -8.36
N GLY A 9 -33.67 -2.09 -9.04
CA GLY A 9 -34.53 -2.43 -10.18
C GLY A 9 -33.74 -2.81 -11.45
N LEU A 10 -32.70 -2.05 -11.78
CA LEU A 10 -31.81 -2.37 -12.90
C LEU A 10 -30.99 -3.64 -12.66
N PHE A 11 -30.61 -3.88 -11.41
CA PHE A 11 -29.90 -5.08 -11.02
C PHE A 11 -30.79 -6.33 -11.04
N LEU A 12 -32.05 -6.22 -10.57
CA LEU A 12 -33.07 -7.27 -10.70
C LEU A 12 -33.38 -7.60 -12.18
N LEU A 13 -33.35 -6.60 -13.06
CA LEU A 13 -33.51 -6.77 -14.51
C LEU A 13 -32.28 -7.41 -15.15
N TYR A 14 -31.06 -6.99 -14.77
CA TYR A 14 -29.81 -7.60 -15.22
C TYR A 14 -29.71 -9.07 -14.78
N ALA A 15 -30.01 -9.38 -13.52
CA ALA A 15 -29.98 -10.72 -12.96
C ALA A 15 -30.94 -11.70 -13.66
N ASN A 16 -32.13 -11.22 -14.06
CA ASN A 16 -33.06 -12.02 -14.85
C ASN A 16 -32.58 -12.27 -16.30
N SER A 17 -31.78 -11.36 -16.88
CA SER A 17 -31.27 -11.48 -18.26
C SER A 17 -29.91 -12.20 -18.38
N ALA A 18 -29.05 -12.13 -17.36
CA ALA A 18 -27.69 -12.68 -17.40
C ALA A 18 -27.65 -14.21 -17.32
N SER A 19 -28.75 -14.84 -16.87
CA SER A 19 -28.93 -16.30 -16.96
C SER A 19 -29.05 -16.81 -18.40
N ALA A 20 -29.15 -15.93 -19.40
CA ALA A 20 -29.56 -16.31 -20.76
C ALA A 20 -28.52 -16.18 -21.88
N GLN A 21 -27.37 -15.48 -21.77
CA GLN A 21 -26.47 -15.34 -22.94
C GLN A 21 -25.00 -15.02 -22.63
N SER A 22 -24.12 -15.71 -23.35
CA SER A 22 -22.69 -15.83 -23.05
C SER A 22 -21.74 -14.95 -23.89
N ASN A 23 -22.21 -13.92 -24.61
CA ASN A 23 -21.34 -13.02 -25.41
C ASN A 23 -22.09 -11.76 -25.90
N LEU A 24 -22.20 -10.71 -25.08
CA LEU A 24 -22.78 -9.42 -25.52
C LEU A 24 -21.89 -8.25 -25.10
N SER A 25 -21.78 -7.24 -25.98
CA SER A 25 -21.05 -6.00 -25.71
C SER A 25 -21.83 -5.11 -24.74
N ILE A 26 -21.16 -4.17 -24.05
CA ILE A 26 -21.80 -3.22 -23.12
C ILE A 26 -22.97 -2.46 -23.78
N ILE A 27 -22.90 -2.20 -25.09
CA ILE A 27 -23.95 -1.51 -25.85
C ILE A 27 -25.16 -2.42 -26.03
N ASP A 28 -24.95 -3.70 -26.35
CA ASP A 28 -26.04 -4.65 -26.50
C ASP A 28 -26.69 -5.01 -25.14
N ILE A 29 -25.95 -4.89 -24.03
CA ILE A 29 -26.48 -5.03 -22.67
C ILE A 29 -27.39 -3.84 -22.33
N ILE A 30 -27.01 -2.62 -22.71
CA ILE A 30 -27.81 -1.40 -22.50
C ILE A 30 -29.05 -1.39 -23.42
N ASP A 31 -28.93 -1.85 -24.66
CA ASP A 31 -30.04 -1.96 -25.62
C ASP A 31 -31.06 -3.04 -25.22
N ASN A 32 -30.62 -4.22 -24.77
CA ASN A 32 -31.52 -5.30 -24.32
C ASN A 32 -32.25 -4.96 -23.00
N LEU A 33 -31.75 -3.99 -22.24
CA LEU A 33 -32.37 -3.49 -21.01
C LEU A 33 -33.44 -2.40 -21.25
N GLY A 34 -33.67 -1.96 -22.50
CA GLY A 34 -34.67 -0.91 -22.82
C GLY A 34 -34.33 0.47 -22.25
N LEU A 35 -33.07 0.71 -21.89
CA LEU A 35 -32.62 1.91 -21.17
C LEU A 35 -32.50 3.18 -22.03
N ILE A 36 -32.50 3.05 -23.36
CA ILE A 36 -32.43 4.20 -24.26
C ILE A 36 -33.70 5.06 -24.16
N ASP A 37 -34.88 4.44 -24.08
CA ASP A 37 -36.13 5.18 -23.90
C ASP A 37 -36.23 5.81 -22.49
N PHE A 38 -35.52 5.26 -21.50
CA PHE A 38 -35.46 5.77 -20.13
C PHE A 38 -34.51 6.98 -19.98
N LEU A 39 -33.50 7.09 -20.86
CA LEU A 39 -32.54 8.19 -20.91
C LEU A 39 -33.11 9.49 -21.52
N PHE A 40 -34.26 9.43 -22.21
CA PHE A 40 -34.84 10.54 -22.96
C PHE A 40 -36.26 10.97 -22.54
N LEU A 41 -36.73 10.63 -21.33
CA LEU A 41 -38.08 11.03 -20.89
C LEU A 41 -38.11 12.35 -20.11
N ASP A 42 -38.69 13.36 -20.75
CA ASP A 42 -39.22 14.59 -20.19
C ASP A 42 -40.21 14.30 -19.05
N ASN A 43 -39.79 14.37 -17.77
CA ASN A 43 -40.52 15.01 -16.67
C ASN A 43 -40.10 14.45 -15.28
N PRO A 44 -39.34 15.21 -14.45
CA PRO A 44 -38.68 14.66 -13.25
C PRO A 44 -39.56 14.53 -11.98
N GLN A 45 -40.84 14.93 -11.99
CA GLN A 45 -41.64 15.09 -10.76
C GLN A 45 -42.53 13.89 -10.38
N ASN A 46 -42.86 12.98 -11.30
CA ASN A 46 -43.83 11.90 -11.05
C ASN A 46 -43.22 10.53 -10.65
N ILE A 47 -41.90 10.43 -10.46
CA ILE A 47 -41.20 9.14 -10.18
C ILE A 47 -40.97 8.91 -8.66
N LEU A 48 -41.21 9.90 -7.81
CA LEU A 48 -40.94 9.81 -6.37
C LEU A 48 -42.02 9.06 -5.56
N ASP A 49 -43.23 8.92 -6.07
CA ASP A 49 -44.37 8.38 -5.30
C ASP A 49 -44.51 6.84 -5.35
N GLU A 50 -43.70 6.14 -6.16
CA GLU A 50 -43.88 4.70 -6.39
C GLU A 50 -42.55 3.92 -6.44
N ILE A 51 -41.60 4.31 -5.59
CA ILE A 51 -40.32 3.61 -5.54
C ILE A 51 -40.52 2.22 -4.92
N ASN A 52 -40.10 1.20 -5.68
CA ASN A 52 -39.99 -0.23 -5.38
C ASN A 52 -39.40 -0.61 -3.99
N LEU A 53 -38.93 0.37 -3.21
CA LEU A 53 -38.49 0.28 -1.83
C LEU A 53 -39.58 -0.20 -0.89
N GLU A 54 -40.80 0.33 -1.03
CA GLU A 54 -41.91 -0.09 -0.18
C GLU A 54 -42.32 -1.54 -0.50
N LYS A 55 -42.27 -1.94 -1.79
CA LYS A 55 -42.46 -3.34 -2.20
C LYS A 55 -41.35 -4.26 -1.68
N ALA A 56 -40.08 -3.85 -1.73
CA ALA A 56 -38.96 -4.62 -1.19
C ALA A 56 -39.02 -4.75 0.33
N CYS A 57 -39.28 -3.65 1.05
CA CYS A 57 -39.50 -3.67 2.50
C CYS A 57 -40.75 -4.48 2.88
N ASN A 58 -41.81 -4.45 2.08
CA ASN A 58 -43.00 -5.28 2.29
C ASN A 58 -42.74 -6.76 2.01
N ALA A 59 -41.89 -7.10 1.02
CA ALA A 59 -41.44 -8.47 0.80
C ALA A 59 -40.63 -8.99 2.01
N ILE A 60 -39.75 -8.15 2.56
CA ILE A 60 -38.97 -8.46 3.77
C ILE A 60 -39.89 -8.63 5.00
N ARG A 61 -40.93 -7.79 5.15
CA ARG A 61 -41.92 -7.90 6.25
C ARG A 61 -42.79 -9.17 6.17
N ASN A 62 -43.05 -9.68 4.97
CA ASN A 62 -44.01 -10.76 4.74
C ASN A 62 -43.45 -12.18 4.96
N GLN A 63 -42.17 -12.29 5.32
CA GLN A 63 -41.51 -13.56 5.59
C GLN A 63 -41.13 -13.67 7.07
N ASN A 64 -41.39 -14.84 7.66
CA ASN A 64 -41.01 -15.15 9.04
C ASN A 64 -39.51 -15.44 9.11
N TRP A 65 -38.71 -14.39 9.26
CA TRP A 65 -37.27 -14.49 9.39
C TRP A 65 -36.85 -14.45 10.85
N THR A 66 -36.02 -15.41 11.28
CA THR A 66 -35.49 -15.51 12.64
C THR A 66 -34.08 -14.94 12.80
N THR A 67 -33.50 -14.42 11.72
CA THR A 67 -32.10 -13.96 11.68
C THR A 67 -31.95 -12.52 12.19
N SER A 68 -30.78 -12.22 12.78
CA SER A 68 -30.44 -10.87 13.23
C SER A 68 -30.51 -9.84 12.08
N CYS A 69 -30.13 -10.24 10.86
CA CYS A 69 -30.24 -9.41 9.66
C CYS A 69 -31.67 -8.94 9.39
N ALA A 70 -32.65 -9.85 9.43
CA ALA A 70 -34.04 -9.51 9.14
C ALA A 70 -34.61 -8.50 10.14
N ARG A 71 -34.26 -8.66 11.43
CA ARG A 71 -34.67 -7.70 12.47
C ARG A 71 -34.08 -6.31 12.23
N GLN A 72 -32.82 -6.22 11.80
CA GLN A 72 -32.21 -4.93 11.45
C GLN A 72 -32.87 -4.31 10.21
N LEU A 73 -33.16 -5.13 9.19
CA LEU A 73 -33.83 -4.66 7.97
C LEU A 73 -35.25 -4.17 8.25
N GLU A 74 -36.01 -4.85 9.12
CA GLU A 74 -37.34 -4.41 9.53
C GLU A 74 -37.29 -3.02 10.19
N VAL A 75 -36.34 -2.82 11.11
CA VAL A 75 -36.15 -1.54 11.80
C VAL A 75 -35.73 -0.44 10.83
N ILE A 76 -34.77 -0.71 9.93
CA ILE A 76 -34.35 0.24 8.89
C ILE A 76 -35.49 0.56 7.93
N CYS A 77 -36.27 -0.43 7.49
CA CYS A 77 -37.42 -0.24 6.61
C CYS A 77 -38.52 0.63 7.23
N ASN A 78 -38.63 0.64 8.57
CA ASN A 78 -39.52 1.53 9.30
C ASN A 78 -38.95 2.95 9.47
N ASP A 79 -37.63 3.12 9.34
CA ASP A 79 -36.93 4.40 9.40
C ASP A 79 -36.52 4.88 8.01
N GLN A 80 -37.45 5.53 7.32
CA GLN A 80 -37.25 6.04 5.96
C GLN A 80 -36.00 6.92 5.82
N LYS A 81 -35.64 7.70 6.85
CA LYS A 81 -34.48 8.59 6.79
C LYS A 81 -33.18 7.79 6.72
N ASN A 82 -33.01 6.82 7.63
CA ASN A 82 -31.81 6.01 7.68
C ASN A 82 -31.75 4.99 6.52
N LEU A 83 -32.90 4.49 6.06
CA LEU A 83 -32.98 3.69 4.83
C LEU A 83 -32.47 4.48 3.61
N ILE A 84 -32.94 5.72 3.42
CA ILE A 84 -32.48 6.58 2.32
C ILE A 84 -30.98 6.87 2.44
N ARG A 85 -30.49 7.15 3.66
CA ARG A 85 -29.07 7.38 3.92
C ARG A 85 -28.20 6.18 3.52
N MET A 86 -28.61 4.95 3.89
CA MET A 86 -27.91 3.72 3.47
C MET A 86 -27.90 3.57 1.94
N LEU A 87 -29.03 3.86 1.29
CA LEU A 87 -29.16 3.70 -0.15
C LEU A 87 -28.39 4.76 -0.92
N ASP A 88 -28.34 6.01 -0.46
CA ASP A 88 -27.53 7.05 -1.11
C ASP A 88 -26.03 6.80 -0.96
N ALA A 89 -25.63 6.08 0.09
CA ALA A 89 -24.26 5.68 0.34
C ALA A 89 -23.75 4.55 -0.59
N ASN A 90 -24.64 3.80 -1.22
CA ASN A 90 -24.28 2.81 -2.24
C ASN A 90 -23.71 3.50 -3.49
N SER A 91 -22.88 2.77 -4.24
CA SER A 91 -22.37 3.22 -5.54
C SER A 91 -23.51 3.47 -6.53
N LYS A 92 -23.29 4.44 -7.41
CA LYS A 92 -24.26 4.82 -8.45
C LYS A 92 -23.87 4.16 -9.76
N PHE A 93 -24.83 3.74 -10.58
CA PHE A 93 -24.54 3.20 -11.90
C PHE A 93 -25.48 3.80 -12.95
N PRO A 94 -24.96 4.31 -14.08
CA PRO A 94 -23.54 4.54 -14.35
C PRO A 94 -22.94 5.60 -13.40
N TYR A 95 -21.66 5.47 -13.05
CA TYR A 95 -20.94 6.43 -12.20
C TYR A 95 -20.05 7.37 -13.02
N THR A 96 -19.62 8.44 -12.37
CA THR A 96 -18.71 9.43 -12.95
C THR A 96 -17.33 8.82 -13.12
N GLY A 97 -16.74 8.95 -14.31
CA GLY A 97 -15.40 8.42 -14.59
C GLY A 97 -15.37 7.06 -15.31
N MET A 98 -16.53 6.43 -15.52
CA MET A 98 -16.61 5.18 -16.29
C MET A 98 -16.08 5.32 -17.73
N LEU A 99 -16.24 6.51 -18.34
CA LEU A 99 -15.73 6.80 -19.69
C LEU A 99 -14.20 7.00 -19.76
N VAL A 100 -13.54 7.30 -18.64
CA VAL A 100 -12.06 7.38 -18.55
C VAL A 100 -11.45 6.07 -18.03
N ARG A 101 -12.16 4.96 -18.28
CA ARG A 101 -11.80 3.57 -17.92
C ARG A 101 -11.63 3.32 -16.42
N THR A 102 -12.10 4.19 -15.54
CA THR A 102 -12.17 3.86 -14.11
C THR A 102 -13.14 2.69 -13.93
N LYS A 103 -12.70 1.65 -13.22
CA LYS A 103 -13.49 0.43 -12.99
C LYS A 103 -14.02 0.29 -11.55
N ILE A 104 -13.81 1.29 -10.71
CA ILE A 104 -14.17 1.22 -9.29
C ILE A 104 -14.94 2.48 -8.92
N ASP A 105 -16.16 2.33 -8.38
CA ASP A 105 -16.90 3.40 -7.71
C ASP A 105 -16.91 3.14 -6.20
N LEU A 106 -16.60 4.19 -5.43
CA LEU A 106 -16.42 4.07 -3.98
C LEU A 106 -17.72 4.34 -3.20
N GLY A 107 -18.79 4.79 -3.86
CA GLY A 107 -19.98 5.27 -3.16
C GLY A 107 -19.66 6.36 -2.13
N SER A 108 -20.48 6.47 -1.08
CA SER A 108 -20.27 7.37 0.05
C SER A 108 -19.81 6.57 1.27
N PHE A 109 -18.49 6.34 1.38
CA PHE A 109 -17.89 5.55 2.47
C PHE A 109 -18.29 6.08 3.85
N ASP A 110 -18.05 7.37 4.11
CA ASP A 110 -18.28 7.99 5.40
C ASP A 110 -19.76 7.91 5.79
N GLU A 111 -20.66 8.17 4.85
CA GLU A 111 -22.10 8.12 5.10
C GLU A 111 -22.59 6.73 5.50
N CYS A 112 -22.01 5.67 4.93
CA CYS A 112 -22.30 4.31 5.31
C CYS A 112 -21.72 3.97 6.68
N VAL A 113 -20.42 4.19 6.89
CA VAL A 113 -19.70 3.76 8.11
C VAL A 113 -20.12 4.56 9.35
N GLU A 114 -20.50 5.84 9.19
CA GLU A 114 -21.03 6.66 10.28
C GLU A 114 -22.45 6.29 10.70
N LEU A 115 -23.13 5.42 9.96
CA LEU A 115 -24.46 4.97 10.33
C LEU A 115 -24.40 4.09 11.57
N ASP A 116 -24.97 4.59 12.65
CA ASP A 116 -25.02 3.97 13.97
C ASP A 116 -26.37 4.31 14.59
N VAL A 117 -27.32 3.39 14.44
CA VAL A 117 -28.73 3.60 14.78
C VAL A 117 -29.12 2.56 15.82
N THR A 118 -29.50 3.02 17.00
CA THR A 118 -30.07 2.16 18.03
C THR A 118 -31.58 2.41 18.13
N GLN A 119 -32.38 1.43 17.74
CA GLN A 119 -33.84 1.45 17.83
C GLN A 119 -34.36 0.08 18.29
N ASN A 120 -35.41 0.04 19.12
CA ASN A 120 -36.04 -1.20 19.59
C ASN A 120 -35.04 -2.27 20.12
N GLU A 121 -34.08 -1.81 20.93
CA GLU A 121 -32.97 -2.63 21.50
C GLU A 121 -32.04 -3.28 20.46
N THR A 122 -32.21 -2.98 19.17
CA THR A 122 -31.29 -3.37 18.12
C THR A 122 -30.35 -2.22 17.79
N ASN A 123 -29.06 -2.48 17.92
CA ASN A 123 -28.04 -1.60 17.37
C ASN A 123 -27.78 -1.99 15.92
N ILE A 124 -27.71 -1.01 15.04
CA ILE A 124 -27.52 -1.20 13.60
C ILE A 124 -26.38 -0.33 13.15
N LEU A 125 -25.33 -0.97 12.65
CA LEU A 125 -24.18 -0.30 12.07
C LEU A 125 -24.24 -0.44 10.55
N GLY A 126 -23.79 0.59 9.84
CA GLY A 126 -23.54 0.47 8.41
C GLY A 126 -22.31 -0.39 8.14
N LYS A 127 -22.47 -1.38 7.26
CA LYS A 127 -21.40 -2.20 6.71
C LYS A 127 -21.17 -1.79 5.27
N TYR A 128 -20.08 -1.06 5.07
CA TYR A 128 -19.57 -0.65 3.78
C TYR A 128 -18.74 -1.77 3.17
N CYS A 129 -18.99 -2.19 1.93
CA CYS A 129 -18.21 -3.19 1.23
C CYS A 129 -17.71 -2.63 -0.10
N LEU A 130 -16.40 -2.45 -0.28
CA LEU A 130 -15.84 -1.79 -1.48
C LEU A 130 -16.18 -2.53 -2.78
N ASN A 131 -16.15 -3.86 -2.75
CA ASN A 131 -16.40 -4.71 -3.92
C ASN A 131 -17.74 -5.44 -3.81
N GLY A 132 -18.69 -4.86 -3.08
CA GLY A 132 -19.93 -5.52 -2.72
C GLY A 132 -20.80 -5.90 -3.93
N LEU A 133 -20.66 -5.19 -5.05
CA LEU A 133 -21.21 -5.60 -6.33
C LEU A 133 -20.14 -5.58 -7.44
N ILE A 134 -20.07 -6.68 -8.18
CA ILE A 134 -19.14 -6.90 -9.29
C ILE A 134 -19.95 -7.04 -10.59
N ILE A 135 -19.63 -6.21 -11.59
CA ILE A 135 -20.19 -6.32 -12.95
C ILE A 135 -19.10 -6.89 -13.87
N PRO A 136 -19.24 -8.15 -14.31
CA PRO A 136 -18.20 -8.82 -15.08
C PRO A 136 -18.09 -8.19 -16.48
N THR A 137 -16.85 -7.98 -16.94
CA THR A 137 -16.56 -7.58 -18.33
C THR A 137 -16.03 -8.72 -19.19
N THR A 138 -15.79 -9.86 -18.57
CA THR A 138 -15.30 -11.10 -19.17
C THR A 138 -16.23 -12.25 -18.78
N PRO A 139 -16.19 -13.39 -19.49
CA PRO A 139 -16.99 -14.55 -19.13
C PRO A 139 -16.71 -14.98 -17.68
N LEU A 140 -17.73 -15.48 -16.97
CA LEU A 140 -17.64 -15.86 -15.55
C LEU A 140 -16.56 -16.92 -15.23
N ASN A 141 -16.09 -17.65 -16.24
CA ASN A 141 -15.06 -18.68 -16.10
C ASN A 141 -13.61 -18.14 -16.26
N ASP A 142 -13.44 -16.83 -16.49
CA ASP A 142 -12.12 -16.19 -16.61
C ASP A 142 -11.44 -16.10 -15.23
N SER A 143 -10.15 -16.45 -15.13
CA SER A 143 -9.37 -16.33 -13.90
C SER A 143 -9.26 -14.88 -13.42
N ASP A 144 -9.34 -13.93 -14.35
CA ASP A 144 -9.13 -12.50 -14.06
C ASP A 144 -10.45 -11.74 -13.91
N LEU A 145 -11.57 -12.45 -13.73
CA LEU A 145 -12.92 -11.87 -13.68
C LEU A 145 -13.02 -10.68 -12.74
N ILE A 146 -12.54 -10.84 -11.50
CA ILE A 146 -12.64 -9.82 -10.45
C ILE A 146 -11.76 -8.61 -10.78
N GLU A 147 -10.57 -8.82 -11.35
CA GLU A 147 -9.66 -7.75 -11.70
C GLU A 147 -10.20 -6.88 -12.85
N LYS A 148 -10.81 -7.52 -13.84
CA LYS A 148 -11.32 -6.86 -15.04
C LYS A 148 -12.74 -6.30 -14.86
N ALA A 149 -13.50 -6.78 -13.88
CA ALA A 149 -14.86 -6.32 -13.63
C ALA A 149 -14.94 -4.86 -13.16
N TYR A 150 -16.12 -4.25 -13.34
CA TYR A 150 -16.47 -3.04 -12.62
C TYR A 150 -16.84 -3.39 -11.18
N LYS A 151 -16.28 -2.66 -10.21
CA LYS A 151 -16.46 -2.87 -8.78
C LYS A 151 -17.24 -1.69 -8.22
N LEU A 152 -18.32 -1.99 -7.52
CA LEU A 152 -19.23 -1.03 -6.96
C LEU A 152 -19.33 -1.29 -5.47
N ALA A 153 -19.10 -0.23 -4.69
CA ALA A 153 -19.27 -0.28 -3.25
C ALA A 153 -20.74 -0.38 -2.84
N THR A 154 -21.01 -1.16 -1.80
CA THR A 154 -22.35 -1.36 -1.24
C THR A 154 -22.40 -0.99 0.24
N CYS A 155 -23.58 -0.60 0.71
CA CYS A 155 -23.85 -0.29 2.11
C CYS A 155 -25.07 -1.08 2.58
N ILE A 156 -24.85 -2.00 3.51
CA ILE A 156 -25.88 -2.88 4.07
C ILE A 156 -25.77 -2.94 5.61
N PRO A 157 -26.75 -3.46 6.35
CA PRO A 157 -26.65 -3.57 7.81
C PRO A 157 -25.52 -4.54 8.23
N ASP A 158 -24.92 -4.31 9.38
CA ASP A 158 -23.76 -5.08 9.87
C ASP A 158 -24.03 -6.55 10.14
N GLN A 159 -25.27 -6.90 10.51
CA GLN A 159 -25.65 -8.29 10.76
C GLN A 159 -26.12 -9.01 9.49
N CYS A 160 -26.19 -8.34 8.35
CA CYS A 160 -26.56 -8.93 7.07
C CYS A 160 -25.32 -9.32 6.27
N SER A 161 -25.32 -10.52 5.68
CA SER A 161 -24.41 -10.92 4.61
C SER A 161 -25.04 -10.69 3.24
N ALA A 162 -24.21 -10.72 2.20
CA ALA A 162 -24.66 -10.70 0.82
C ALA A 162 -25.62 -11.87 0.54
N MET A 163 -25.29 -13.07 1.03
CA MET A 163 -26.13 -14.25 0.90
C MET A 163 -27.48 -14.10 1.60
N ASP A 164 -27.52 -13.54 2.81
CA ASP A 164 -28.79 -13.30 3.52
C ASP A 164 -29.74 -12.45 2.68
N LEU A 165 -29.22 -11.37 2.06
CA LEU A 165 -30.01 -10.49 1.21
C LEU A 165 -30.45 -11.17 -0.10
N LEU A 166 -29.58 -11.98 -0.71
CA LEU A 166 -29.93 -12.72 -1.93
C LEU A 166 -30.98 -13.78 -1.67
N GLU A 167 -30.90 -14.50 -0.55
CA GLU A 167 -31.91 -15.48 -0.14
C GLU A 167 -33.25 -14.78 0.15
N MET A 168 -33.23 -13.65 0.85
CA MET A 168 -34.44 -12.88 1.16
C MET A 168 -35.17 -12.40 -0.10
N LEU A 169 -34.42 -12.06 -1.14
CA LEU A 169 -34.97 -11.55 -2.41
C LEU A 169 -35.23 -12.66 -3.44
N ASN A 170 -34.94 -13.94 -3.14
CA ASN A 170 -34.94 -15.05 -4.09
C ASN A 170 -34.04 -14.81 -5.33
N LEU A 171 -32.83 -14.30 -5.11
CA LEU A 171 -31.85 -13.93 -6.14
C LEU A 171 -30.51 -14.66 -5.99
N THR A 172 -30.52 -15.89 -5.47
CA THR A 172 -29.30 -16.64 -5.19
C THR A 172 -28.39 -16.85 -6.40
N ASP A 173 -28.96 -16.83 -7.62
CA ASP A 173 -28.22 -16.98 -8.89
C ASP A 173 -27.23 -15.82 -9.17
N ILE A 174 -27.36 -14.71 -8.44
CA ILE A 174 -26.48 -13.56 -8.54
C ILE A 174 -25.14 -13.82 -7.84
N TYR A 175 -25.08 -14.74 -6.89
CA TYR A 175 -23.82 -15.07 -6.22
C TYR A 175 -22.83 -15.68 -7.23
N PRO A 176 -21.56 -15.22 -7.31
CA PRO A 176 -20.84 -14.35 -6.38
C PRO A 176 -20.74 -12.86 -6.77
N LEU A 177 -21.55 -12.38 -7.72
CA LEU A 177 -21.50 -10.99 -8.19
C LEU A 177 -21.84 -10.00 -7.07
N PHE A 178 -22.81 -10.33 -6.21
CA PHE A 178 -23.06 -9.62 -4.96
C PHE A 178 -22.39 -10.39 -3.81
N ASN A 179 -21.51 -9.73 -3.05
CA ASN A 179 -20.61 -10.38 -2.10
C ASN A 179 -20.25 -9.47 -0.91
N ASP A 180 -19.54 -10.04 0.07
CA ASP A 180 -19.06 -9.35 1.26
C ASP A 180 -17.53 -9.11 1.23
N PHE A 181 -16.96 -8.79 0.07
CA PHE A 181 -15.52 -8.51 -0.02
C PHE A 181 -15.18 -7.11 0.49
N ASN A 182 -14.10 -7.06 1.29
CA ASN A 182 -13.50 -5.84 1.82
C ASN A 182 -14.51 -4.96 2.59
N CYS A 183 -15.34 -5.62 3.40
CA CYS A 183 -16.32 -4.94 4.23
C CYS A 183 -15.72 -4.30 5.49
N GLN A 184 -16.27 -3.15 5.87
CA GLN A 184 -15.85 -2.34 7.00
C GLN A 184 -17.09 -1.77 7.70
N THR A 185 -17.04 -1.76 9.04
CA THR A 185 -18.00 -1.04 9.88
C THR A 185 -17.25 -0.03 10.75
N LYS A 186 -17.99 0.82 11.47
CA LYS A 186 -17.44 1.79 12.43
C LYS A 186 -16.45 1.21 13.45
N ASN A 187 -16.54 -0.10 13.71
CA ASN A 187 -15.79 -0.80 14.74
C ASN A 187 -14.71 -1.75 14.19
N SER A 188 -14.65 -2.01 12.88
CA SER A 188 -13.78 -3.05 12.30
C SER A 188 -12.29 -2.89 12.60
N TYR A 189 -11.79 -1.67 12.77
CA TYR A 189 -10.35 -1.39 12.95
C TYR A 189 -10.02 -0.55 14.19
N LYS A 190 -11.00 -0.35 15.08
CA LYS A 190 -10.78 0.33 16.37
C LYS A 190 -10.33 -0.62 17.48
N GLN A 191 -10.43 -1.93 17.27
CA GLN A 191 -10.02 -2.92 18.24
C GLN A 191 -8.51 -3.13 18.13
N LEU A 192 -7.80 -2.76 19.20
CA LEU A 192 -6.35 -2.96 19.33
C LEU A 192 -6.07 -4.40 19.80
N GLY A 193 -5.19 -5.07 19.08
CA GLY A 193 -4.60 -6.34 19.47
C GLY A 193 -3.53 -6.18 20.55
N TRP A 194 -3.08 -7.31 21.10
CA TRP A 194 -2.00 -7.32 22.10
C TRP A 194 -0.67 -6.84 21.51
N ASP A 195 -0.45 -7.09 20.22
CA ASP A 195 0.69 -6.63 19.43
C ASP A 195 0.68 -5.11 19.31
N ASP A 196 -0.49 -4.50 19.08
CA ASP A 196 -0.65 -3.05 19.02
C ASP A 196 -0.33 -2.41 20.38
N TYR A 197 -0.87 -2.95 21.48
CA TYR A 197 -0.55 -2.46 22.83
C TYR A 197 0.96 -2.55 23.13
N ALA A 198 1.62 -3.63 22.72
CA ALA A 198 3.05 -3.80 22.92
C ALA A 198 3.88 -2.74 22.15
N VAL A 199 3.56 -2.50 20.88
CA VAL A 199 4.26 -1.52 20.03
C VAL A 199 3.97 -0.09 20.48
N ILE A 200 2.73 0.24 20.78
CA ILE A 200 2.35 1.56 21.30
C ILE A 200 3.07 1.83 22.62
N SER A 201 3.12 0.85 23.53
CA SER A 201 3.84 0.98 24.81
C SER A 201 5.34 1.18 24.61
N LEU A 202 5.95 0.48 23.64
CA LEU A 202 7.37 0.65 23.28
C LEU A 202 7.65 2.08 22.77
N PHE A 203 6.86 2.57 21.81
CA PHE A 203 7.03 3.93 21.28
C PHE A 203 6.73 5.00 22.33
N ALA A 204 5.73 4.79 23.20
CA ALA A 204 5.45 5.68 24.31
C ALA A 204 6.60 5.73 25.32
N ALA A 205 7.22 4.59 25.64
CA ALA A 205 8.39 4.52 26.51
C ALA A 205 9.61 5.24 25.88
N LEU A 206 9.85 5.04 24.58
CA LEU A 206 10.90 5.75 23.86
C LEU A 206 10.65 7.27 23.84
N PHE A 207 9.41 7.68 23.59
CA PHE A 207 9.02 9.09 23.63
C PHE A 207 9.23 9.69 25.02
N LEU A 208 8.87 8.97 26.08
CA LEU A 208 9.12 9.39 27.47
C LEU A 208 10.62 9.57 27.73
N VAL A 209 11.46 8.66 27.25
CA VAL A 209 12.92 8.78 27.36
C VAL A 209 13.44 10.03 26.65
N LEU A 210 12.94 10.33 25.45
CA LEU A 210 13.30 11.54 24.71
C LEU A 210 12.88 12.81 25.47
N VAL A 211 11.67 12.83 26.04
CA VAL A 211 11.18 13.96 26.84
C VAL A 211 12.03 14.15 28.10
N LEU A 212 12.30 13.08 28.86
CA LEU A 212 13.11 13.15 30.08
C LEU A 212 14.55 13.59 29.78
N ALA A 213 15.19 13.05 28.76
CA ALA A 213 16.54 13.45 28.35
C ALA A 213 16.59 14.93 27.93
N THR A 214 15.59 15.40 27.20
CA THR A 214 15.48 16.79 26.77
C THR A 214 15.24 17.74 27.94
N LEU A 215 14.36 17.37 28.88
CA LEU A 215 14.12 18.15 30.11
C LEU A 215 15.39 18.25 30.97
N LEU A 216 16.14 17.15 31.12
CA LEU A 216 17.41 17.16 31.84
C LEU A 216 18.42 18.11 31.19
N GLU A 217 18.57 18.08 29.86
CA GLU A 217 19.45 19.02 29.15
C GLU A 217 19.02 20.48 29.39
N VAL A 218 17.72 20.78 29.31
CA VAL A 218 17.19 22.12 29.57
C VAL A 218 17.54 22.58 30.99
N ILE A 219 17.41 21.71 32.00
CA ILE A 219 17.78 22.01 33.39
C ILE A 219 19.29 22.27 33.52
N TYR A 220 20.14 21.45 32.90
CA TYR A 220 21.59 21.68 32.93
C TYR A 220 21.99 22.99 32.23
N CYS A 221 21.35 23.30 31.10
CA CYS A 221 21.54 24.55 30.37
C CYS A 221 21.15 25.76 31.24
N TYR A 222 19.99 25.70 31.91
CA TYR A 222 19.51 26.75 32.80
C TYR A 222 20.43 26.94 34.03
N THR A 223 20.90 25.84 34.62
CA THR A 223 21.79 25.87 35.79
C THR A 223 23.25 26.17 35.46
N LYS A 224 23.58 26.38 34.17
CA LYS A 224 24.95 26.59 33.65
C LYS A 224 25.94 25.51 34.12
N LYS A 225 25.46 24.30 34.33
CA LYS A 225 26.29 23.14 34.69
C LYS A 225 26.61 22.35 33.43
N ASP A 226 27.90 22.10 33.22
CA ASP A 226 28.35 21.22 32.14
C ASP A 226 27.96 19.77 32.45
N HIS A 227 27.45 19.05 31.46
CA HIS A 227 27.09 17.64 31.59
C HIS A 227 27.71 16.84 30.43
N LYS A 228 28.39 15.74 30.76
CA LYS A 228 28.95 14.78 29.78
C LYS A 228 28.27 13.41 29.89
N ASN A 229 26.96 13.45 30.13
CA ASN A 229 26.16 12.24 30.26
C ASN A 229 25.81 11.70 28.87
N LEU A 230 26.39 10.56 28.52
CA LEU A 230 26.16 9.88 27.24
C LEU A 230 24.67 9.66 26.94
N PHE A 231 23.86 9.40 27.97
CA PHE A 231 22.42 9.22 27.83
C PHE A 231 21.71 10.50 27.35
N ILE A 232 22.07 11.66 27.90
CA ILE A 232 21.49 12.95 27.49
C ILE A 232 21.93 13.28 26.07
N GLU A 233 23.21 13.06 25.75
CA GLU A 233 23.72 13.26 24.39
C GLU A 233 23.05 12.34 23.35
N ALA A 234 22.73 11.10 23.73
CA ALA A 234 22.10 10.13 22.86
C ALA A 234 20.60 10.40 22.61
N PHE A 235 19.85 10.78 23.65
CA PHE A 235 18.38 10.84 23.58
C PHE A 235 17.80 12.27 23.62
N SER A 236 18.58 13.29 23.96
CA SER A 236 18.03 14.64 23.99
C SER A 236 17.76 15.15 22.58
N VAL A 237 16.51 15.56 22.36
CA VAL A 237 16.08 16.15 21.10
C VAL A 237 16.74 17.51 20.89
N LEU A 238 16.99 18.28 21.95
CA LEU A 238 17.62 19.61 21.84
C LEU A 238 19.07 19.51 21.37
N HIS A 239 19.88 18.64 21.98
CA HIS A 239 21.26 18.40 21.56
C HIS A 239 21.33 17.87 20.12
N ASN A 240 20.55 16.83 19.81
CA ASN A 240 20.60 16.18 18.51
C ASN A 240 20.03 17.06 17.39
N SER A 241 18.97 17.84 17.65
CA SER A 241 18.44 18.80 16.66
C SER A 241 19.45 19.89 16.32
N LYS A 242 20.16 20.47 17.29
CA LYS A 242 21.27 21.42 17.01
C LYS A 242 22.32 20.81 16.10
N LYS A 243 22.65 19.52 16.29
CA LYS A 243 23.61 18.80 15.43
C LYS A 243 23.05 18.52 14.03
N ILE A 244 21.78 18.15 13.92
CA ILE A 244 21.10 17.86 12.64
C ILE A 244 20.96 19.13 11.80
N PHE A 245 20.56 20.25 12.43
CA PHE A 245 20.40 21.54 11.78
C PHE A 245 21.70 22.36 11.70
N SER A 246 22.81 21.84 12.24
CA SER A 246 24.11 22.48 12.10
C SER A 246 24.61 22.34 10.66
N THR A 247 24.66 23.46 9.96
CA THR A 247 25.38 23.58 8.69
C THR A 247 26.85 23.80 9.00
N SER A 248 27.59 22.72 9.32
CA SER A 248 29.00 22.86 9.72
C SER A 248 29.86 23.43 8.59
N GLU A 249 30.93 24.14 8.97
CA GLU A 249 32.07 24.31 8.06
C GLU A 249 32.64 22.93 7.72
N ARG A 250 32.90 22.70 6.44
CA ARG A 250 33.31 21.40 5.87
C ARG A 250 34.44 20.79 6.70
N SER A 251 34.17 19.69 7.41
CA SER A 251 35.29 18.87 7.89
C SER A 251 36.04 18.34 6.66
N ARG A 252 37.39 18.26 6.72
CA ARG A 252 38.18 17.70 5.60
C ARG A 252 37.76 16.27 5.22
N GLU A 253 36.99 15.61 6.08
CA GLU A 253 36.53 14.23 5.90
C GLU A 253 35.17 14.14 5.21
N GLN A 254 34.44 15.26 5.04
CA GLN A 254 33.16 15.29 4.35
C GLN A 254 33.33 15.58 2.85
N ILE A 255 32.76 14.71 2.01
CA ILE A 255 32.72 14.91 0.56
C ILE A 255 31.40 15.61 0.20
N GLY A 256 31.43 16.95 0.18
CA GLY A 256 30.24 17.80 0.05
C GLY A 256 29.31 17.46 -1.13
N VAL A 257 29.89 17.14 -2.30
CA VAL A 257 29.11 16.80 -3.51
C VAL A 257 28.21 15.57 -3.32
N LEU A 258 28.61 14.62 -2.46
CA LEU A 258 27.80 13.42 -2.21
C LEU A 258 26.48 13.74 -1.52
N HIS A 259 26.42 14.81 -0.72
CA HIS A 259 25.17 15.27 -0.13
C HIS A 259 24.21 15.80 -1.20
N GLY A 260 24.71 16.54 -2.19
CA GLY A 260 23.91 17.01 -3.32
C GLY A 260 23.34 15.85 -4.15
N ILE A 261 24.17 14.85 -4.45
CA ILE A 261 23.74 13.64 -5.17
C ILE A 261 22.60 12.93 -4.42
N ARG A 262 22.71 12.78 -3.09
CA ARG A 262 21.65 12.15 -2.28
C ARG A 262 20.32 12.89 -2.35
N VAL A 263 20.34 14.22 -2.31
CA VAL A 263 19.11 15.04 -2.35
C VAL A 263 18.42 14.88 -3.70
N VAL A 264 19.18 14.99 -4.80
CA VAL A 264 18.63 14.84 -6.15
C VAL A 264 18.08 13.42 -6.35
N ALA A 265 18.85 12.39 -5.97
CA ALA A 265 18.41 11.00 -6.11
C ALA A 265 17.16 10.68 -5.27
N MET A 266 17.11 11.17 -4.03
CA MET A 266 15.94 10.97 -3.17
C MET A 266 14.69 11.66 -3.73
N PHE A 267 14.83 12.89 -4.23
CA PHE A 267 13.70 13.61 -4.83
C PHE A 267 13.11 12.83 -6.00
N TYR A 268 13.96 12.30 -6.87
CA TYR A 268 13.53 11.54 -8.03
C TYR A 268 12.85 10.21 -7.68
N ILE A 269 13.39 9.49 -6.68
CA ILE A 269 12.76 8.27 -6.14
C ILE A 269 11.37 8.57 -5.57
N VAL A 270 11.22 9.66 -4.81
CA VAL A 270 9.93 10.06 -4.23
C VAL A 270 8.92 10.39 -5.32
N VAL A 271 9.32 11.14 -6.35
CA VAL A 271 8.44 11.45 -7.50
C VAL A 271 8.03 10.16 -8.23
N GLY A 272 8.96 9.24 -8.42
CA GLY A 272 8.70 7.93 -9.01
C GLY A 272 7.66 7.10 -8.25
N HIS A 273 7.85 6.95 -6.93
CA HIS A 273 6.90 6.24 -6.08
C HIS A 273 5.54 6.92 -6.06
N ALA A 274 5.49 8.25 -5.96
CA ALA A 274 4.24 9.00 -5.99
C ALA A 274 3.45 8.71 -7.28
N TYR A 275 4.13 8.69 -8.43
CA TYR A 275 3.48 8.35 -9.69
C TYR A 275 2.96 6.92 -9.72
N VAL A 276 3.77 5.93 -9.33
CA VAL A 276 3.33 4.51 -9.31
C VAL A 276 2.14 4.31 -8.38
N SER A 277 2.13 5.00 -7.23
CA SER A 277 0.99 4.98 -6.31
C SER A 277 -0.29 5.58 -6.89
N MET A 278 -0.21 6.52 -7.86
CA MET A 278 -1.42 7.05 -8.52
C MET A 278 -2.15 5.97 -9.33
N GLU A 279 -1.44 4.97 -9.84
CA GLU A 279 -2.06 3.87 -10.61
C GLU A 279 -2.93 2.97 -9.74
N ALA A 280 -2.59 2.86 -8.45
CA ALA A 280 -3.33 2.06 -7.48
C ALA A 280 -4.58 2.78 -6.95
N ILE A 281 -4.78 4.06 -7.28
CA ILE A 281 -5.88 4.88 -6.74
C ILE A 281 -7.00 5.03 -7.80
N PRO A 282 -8.24 4.59 -7.49
CA PRO A 282 -9.41 4.85 -8.32
C PRO A 282 -9.65 6.34 -8.57
N GLY A 283 -10.14 6.70 -9.76
CA GLY A 283 -10.51 8.07 -10.12
C GLY A 283 -9.48 8.82 -10.97
N TYR A 284 -8.32 8.23 -11.24
CA TYR A 284 -7.42 8.72 -12.29
C TYR A 284 -7.85 8.22 -13.66
N ASP A 285 -7.63 9.08 -14.68
CA ASP A 285 -7.79 8.73 -16.08
C ASP A 285 -6.73 7.68 -16.47
N ILE A 286 -7.17 6.43 -16.58
CA ILE A 286 -6.29 5.31 -16.89
C ILE A 286 -5.75 5.44 -18.32
N GLU A 287 -6.51 6.05 -19.23
CA GLU A 287 -6.05 6.32 -20.59
C GLU A 287 -4.94 7.36 -20.59
N PHE A 288 -5.07 8.43 -19.80
CA PHE A 288 -3.99 9.40 -19.63
C PHE A 288 -2.71 8.73 -19.08
N ILE A 289 -2.83 7.90 -18.04
CA ILE A 289 -1.70 7.18 -17.44
C ILE A 289 -1.03 6.27 -18.47
N ASP A 290 -1.79 5.48 -19.23
CA ASP A 290 -1.26 4.55 -20.24
C ASP A 290 -0.59 5.32 -21.40
N ASN A 291 -1.21 6.41 -21.85
CA ASN A 291 -0.63 7.29 -22.88
C ASN A 291 0.65 7.98 -22.39
N PHE A 292 0.69 8.41 -21.13
CA PHE A 292 1.90 8.96 -20.54
C PHE A 292 3.01 7.90 -20.48
N LYS A 293 2.73 6.70 -19.98
CA LYS A 293 3.70 5.57 -19.95
C LYS A 293 4.34 5.30 -21.31
N LYS A 294 3.56 5.35 -22.39
CA LYS A 294 4.06 5.16 -23.77
C LYS A 294 4.83 6.36 -24.31
N SER A 295 4.71 7.53 -23.70
CA SER A 295 5.41 8.74 -24.09
C SER A 295 6.88 8.72 -23.66
N TRP A 296 7.78 9.26 -24.48
CA TRP A 296 9.18 9.48 -24.10
C TRP A 296 9.34 10.37 -22.86
N LYS A 297 8.34 11.21 -22.56
CA LYS A 297 8.31 12.08 -21.38
C LYS A 297 8.27 11.29 -20.06
N SER A 298 7.72 10.09 -20.07
CA SER A 298 7.62 9.25 -18.87
C SER A 298 8.92 8.56 -18.50
N ILE A 299 9.89 8.46 -19.44
CA ILE A 299 11.15 7.72 -19.24
C ILE A 299 11.81 8.12 -17.93
N TYR A 300 11.81 9.42 -17.62
CA TYR A 300 12.43 9.91 -16.41
C TYR A 300 11.69 9.38 -15.15
N ILE A 301 10.38 9.57 -15.06
CA ILE A 301 9.61 9.16 -13.87
C ILE A 301 9.52 7.63 -13.75
N MET A 302 9.30 6.92 -14.86
CA MET A 302 9.15 5.46 -14.92
C MET A 302 10.43 4.70 -14.68
N ARG A 303 11.58 5.34 -14.86
CA ARG A 303 12.89 4.73 -14.59
C ARG A 303 13.52 5.26 -13.31
N SER A 304 12.73 5.87 -12.42
CA SER A 304 13.16 6.40 -11.13
C SER A 304 13.86 5.37 -10.23
N TYR A 305 13.49 4.09 -10.32
CA TYR A 305 14.13 3.00 -9.58
C TYR A 305 15.62 2.81 -9.95
N LEU A 306 16.06 3.24 -11.13
CA LEU A 306 17.49 3.21 -11.50
C LEU A 306 18.32 4.18 -10.67
N ASP A 307 17.69 5.21 -10.10
CA ASP A 307 18.41 6.22 -9.31
C ASP A 307 18.86 5.67 -7.94
N VAL A 308 18.36 4.50 -7.56
CA VAL A 308 18.89 3.72 -6.43
C VAL A 308 20.36 3.33 -6.65
N ASP A 309 20.82 3.21 -7.89
CA ASP A 309 22.24 2.94 -8.22
C ASP A 309 23.16 4.04 -7.68
N SER A 310 22.67 5.28 -7.60
CA SER A 310 23.40 6.38 -6.95
C SER A 310 23.66 6.07 -5.47
N PHE A 311 22.70 5.47 -4.76
CA PHE A 311 22.89 5.07 -3.36
C PHE A 311 23.85 3.89 -3.22
N PHE A 312 23.78 2.88 -4.12
CA PHE A 312 24.75 1.78 -4.12
C PHE A 312 26.18 2.27 -4.38
N PHE A 313 26.34 3.18 -5.34
CA PHE A 313 27.62 3.83 -5.62
C PHE A 313 28.16 4.58 -4.39
N LEU A 314 27.31 5.38 -3.73
CA LEU A 314 27.68 6.13 -2.54
C LEU A 314 28.07 5.21 -1.37
N SER A 315 27.33 4.12 -1.14
CA SER A 315 27.65 3.10 -0.14
C SER A 315 29.00 2.47 -0.42
N GLY A 316 29.24 2.01 -1.66
CA GLY A 316 30.50 1.38 -2.07
C GLY A 316 31.69 2.34 -1.98
N LEU A 317 31.54 3.57 -2.46
CA LEU A 317 32.58 4.61 -2.40
C LEU A 317 32.99 4.93 -0.96
N LEU A 318 32.01 5.18 -0.08
CA LEU A 318 32.28 5.53 1.31
C LEU A 318 32.86 4.35 2.09
N PHE A 319 32.43 3.12 1.79
CA PHE A 319 33.00 1.93 2.40
C PHE A 319 34.45 1.73 1.96
N ALA A 320 34.74 1.81 0.66
CA ALA A 320 36.10 1.73 0.13
C ALA A 320 37.00 2.84 0.70
N TYR A 321 36.51 4.09 0.74
CA TYR A 321 37.26 5.23 1.27
C TYR A 321 37.65 5.04 2.74
N GLN A 322 36.70 4.62 3.59
CA GLN A 322 36.98 4.35 5.00
C GLN A 322 37.88 3.13 5.19
N TYR A 323 37.68 2.07 4.40
CA TYR A 323 38.46 0.85 4.50
C TYR A 323 39.92 1.07 4.09
N LEU A 324 40.17 1.80 3.00
CA LEU A 324 41.52 2.09 2.50
C LEU A 324 42.30 3.09 3.36
N LYS A 325 41.63 3.84 4.25
CA LYS A 325 42.30 4.64 5.30
C LYS A 325 42.92 3.79 6.40
N LEU A 326 42.46 2.54 6.59
CA LEU A 326 43.03 1.67 7.61
C LEU A 326 44.49 1.32 7.27
N LYS A 327 45.33 1.19 8.30
CA LYS A 327 46.71 0.75 8.09
C LYS A 327 46.71 -0.64 7.42
N PRO A 328 47.53 -0.86 6.38
CA PRO A 328 47.63 -2.16 5.73
C PRO A 328 48.08 -3.20 6.75
N THR A 329 47.45 -4.37 6.73
CA THR A 329 47.78 -5.50 7.60
C THR A 329 47.77 -6.81 6.82
N ASN A 330 48.25 -7.89 7.44
CA ASN A 330 48.24 -9.21 6.80
C ASN A 330 46.80 -9.70 6.59
N LEU A 331 46.60 -10.59 5.60
CA LEU A 331 45.29 -11.15 5.23
C LEU A 331 44.48 -11.65 6.43
N LEU A 332 45.12 -12.37 7.36
CA LEU A 332 44.47 -12.91 8.56
C LEU A 332 43.78 -11.81 9.40
N ASN A 333 44.42 -10.65 9.55
CA ASN A 333 43.87 -9.54 10.32
C ASN A 333 42.69 -8.89 9.60
N HIS A 334 42.69 -8.86 8.26
CA HIS A 334 41.55 -8.38 7.48
C HIS A 334 40.34 -9.31 7.62
N VAL A 335 40.54 -10.63 7.48
CA VAL A 335 39.48 -11.63 7.61
C VAL A 335 38.89 -11.62 9.02
N ARG A 336 39.72 -11.50 10.05
CA ARG A 336 39.27 -11.47 11.46
C ARG A 336 38.41 -10.25 11.79
N ARG A 337 38.49 -9.17 11.01
CA ARG A 337 37.65 -7.96 11.17
C ARG A 337 36.28 -8.08 10.51
N ILE A 338 36.08 -8.99 9.54
CA ILE A 338 34.83 -9.11 8.78
C ILE A 338 33.61 -9.30 9.68
N PRO A 339 33.58 -10.23 10.66
CA PRO A 339 32.40 -10.41 11.50
C PRO A 339 32.02 -9.14 12.26
N MET A 340 33.01 -8.39 12.76
CA MET A 340 32.76 -7.13 13.47
C MET A 340 32.23 -6.03 12.55
N LEU A 341 32.70 -5.96 11.30
CA LEU A 341 32.19 -5.02 10.30
C LEU A 341 30.72 -5.30 9.96
N ILE A 342 30.38 -6.57 9.78
CA ILE A 342 29.00 -7.02 9.52
C ILE A 342 28.10 -6.71 10.72
N PHE A 343 28.54 -7.09 11.92
CA PHE A 343 27.80 -6.84 13.15
C PHE A 343 27.53 -5.35 13.36
N HIS A 344 28.56 -4.50 13.23
CA HIS A 344 28.41 -3.05 13.40
C HIS A 344 27.46 -2.44 12.37
N ARG A 345 27.47 -2.94 11.12
CA ARG A 345 26.53 -2.46 10.09
C ARG A 345 25.10 -2.92 10.39
N TYR A 346 24.93 -4.16 10.83
CA TYR A 346 23.63 -4.72 11.19
C TYR A 346 22.98 -3.90 12.32
N ILE A 347 23.68 -3.69 13.44
CA ILE A 347 23.14 -2.92 14.57
C ILE A 347 22.88 -1.44 14.25
N ARG A 348 23.51 -0.90 13.20
CA ARG A 348 23.28 0.48 12.75
C ARG A 348 22.01 0.63 11.92
N ILE A 349 21.70 -0.34 11.07
CA ILE A 349 20.57 -0.26 10.12
C ILE A 349 19.30 -0.82 10.75
N THR A 350 19.42 -1.97 11.42
CA THR A 350 18.29 -2.75 11.91
C THR A 350 17.36 -2.00 12.87
N PRO A 351 17.79 -1.10 13.77
CA PRO A 351 16.86 -0.37 14.62
C PRO A 351 15.84 0.48 13.85
N VAL A 352 16.27 1.14 12.77
CA VAL A 352 15.37 1.97 11.94
C VAL A 352 14.47 1.06 11.11
N ALA A 353 15.02 -0.01 10.52
CA ALA A 353 14.26 -0.99 9.77
C ALA A 353 13.21 -1.71 10.65
N ALA A 354 13.55 -2.04 11.89
CA ALA A 354 12.63 -2.61 12.88
C ALA A 354 11.52 -1.62 13.22
N SER A 355 11.85 -0.33 13.38
CA SER A 355 10.83 0.70 13.65
C SER A 355 9.83 0.80 12.51
N ALA A 356 10.31 0.80 11.25
CA ALA A 356 9.45 0.79 10.06
C ALA A 356 8.57 -0.46 10.00
N TYR A 357 9.15 -1.65 10.24
CA TYR A 357 8.42 -2.91 10.31
C TYR A 357 7.29 -2.85 11.33
N LEU A 358 7.58 -2.43 12.57
CA LEU A 358 6.57 -2.33 13.63
C LEU A 358 5.45 -1.35 13.27
N ILE A 359 5.78 -0.20 12.68
CA ILE A 359 4.79 0.78 12.24
C ILE A 359 3.85 0.17 11.20
N VAL A 360 4.39 -0.50 10.17
CA VAL A 360 3.58 -1.11 9.10
C VAL A 360 2.72 -2.26 9.62
N THR A 361 3.26 -3.09 10.53
CA THR A 361 2.52 -4.26 11.02
C THR A 361 1.50 -3.98 12.11
N THR A 362 1.55 -2.82 12.78
CA THR A 362 0.65 -2.50 13.90
C THR A 362 0.02 -1.12 13.72
N VAL A 363 0.81 -0.05 13.90
CA VAL A 363 0.34 1.34 13.93
C VAL A 363 -0.44 1.74 12.67
N LEU A 364 0.04 1.35 11.48
CA LEU A 364 -0.57 1.72 10.21
C LEU A 364 -1.95 1.09 10.01
N ALA A 365 -2.30 -0.02 10.68
CA ALA A 365 -3.65 -0.56 10.60
C ALA A 365 -4.72 0.35 11.24
N HIS A 366 -4.29 1.30 12.09
CA HIS A 366 -5.15 2.13 12.93
C HIS A 366 -5.01 3.64 12.70
N LEU A 367 -4.07 4.10 11.86
CA LEU A 367 -3.82 5.53 11.64
C LEU A 367 -4.79 6.19 10.65
N GLY A 368 -5.48 5.40 9.83
CA GLY A 368 -6.38 5.89 8.81
C GLY A 368 -7.64 5.04 8.69
N ASP A 369 -8.69 5.69 8.22
CA ASP A 369 -9.95 5.09 7.81
C ASP A 369 -10.19 5.49 6.35
N GLY A 370 -10.86 4.62 5.59
CA GLY A 370 -11.22 4.94 4.21
C GLY A 370 -11.59 3.71 3.37
N PRO A 371 -12.24 3.93 2.22
CA PRO A 371 -12.78 2.85 1.39
C PRO A 371 -11.70 1.92 0.84
N ILE A 372 -10.50 2.45 0.56
CA ILE A 372 -9.37 1.71 -0.03
C ILE A 372 -8.26 1.45 1.00
N TYR A 373 -8.28 2.14 2.14
CA TYR A 373 -7.15 2.15 3.08
C TYR A 373 -6.76 0.74 3.55
N GLN A 374 -7.76 -0.04 3.96
CA GLN A 374 -7.56 -1.38 4.50
C GLN A 374 -7.18 -2.40 3.41
N ASP A 375 -7.55 -2.13 2.16
CA ASP A 375 -7.16 -2.95 1.01
C ASP A 375 -5.70 -2.75 0.62
N LEU A 376 -5.11 -1.60 1.00
CA LEU A 376 -3.68 -1.34 0.85
C LEU A 376 -2.89 -1.86 2.05
N VAL A 377 -3.35 -1.56 3.28
CA VAL A 377 -2.58 -1.84 4.51
C VAL A 377 -2.61 -3.31 4.90
N LYS A 378 -3.76 -4.02 4.77
CA LYS A 378 -3.85 -5.42 5.20
C LYS A 378 -2.93 -6.35 4.42
N PRO A 379 -2.91 -6.34 3.06
CA PRO A 379 -2.03 -7.23 2.32
C PRO A 379 -0.55 -6.95 2.61
N GLU A 380 -0.19 -5.68 2.80
CA GLU A 380 1.17 -5.29 3.19
C GLU A 380 1.53 -5.84 4.58
N ARG A 381 0.65 -5.68 5.57
CA ARG A 381 0.80 -6.23 6.93
C ARG A 381 0.96 -7.75 6.90
N GLU A 382 0.07 -8.46 6.21
CA GLU A 382 0.09 -9.93 6.12
C GLU A 382 1.36 -10.43 5.43
N THR A 383 1.78 -9.76 4.36
CA THR A 383 3.05 -10.04 3.68
C THR A 383 4.23 -9.90 4.64
N CYS A 384 4.26 -8.82 5.43
CA CYS A 384 5.30 -8.59 6.42
C CYS A 384 5.31 -9.61 7.56
N ILE A 385 4.15 -9.96 8.10
CA ILE A 385 4.03 -10.98 9.17
C ILE A 385 4.49 -12.35 8.64
N LYS A 386 4.17 -12.69 7.40
CA LYS A 386 4.58 -13.97 6.79
C LYS A 386 6.09 -14.02 6.50
N HIS A 387 6.69 -12.90 6.10
CA HIS A 387 8.07 -12.80 5.61
C HIS A 387 9.01 -12.00 6.54
N TRP A 388 8.70 -11.88 7.83
CA TRP A 388 9.49 -11.12 8.80
C TRP A 388 10.97 -11.54 8.84
N TRP A 389 11.25 -12.83 8.72
CA TRP A 389 12.60 -13.38 8.81
C TRP A 389 13.49 -12.91 7.64
N SER A 390 12.94 -12.85 6.42
CA SER A 390 13.70 -12.45 5.24
C SER A 390 13.90 -10.94 5.21
N TYR A 391 12.98 -10.17 5.78
CA TYR A 391 13.13 -8.74 6.03
C TYR A 391 14.31 -8.47 6.98
N PHE A 392 14.34 -9.09 8.16
CA PHE A 392 15.41 -8.86 9.16
C PHE A 392 16.76 -9.49 8.83
N LEU A 393 16.79 -10.51 7.96
CA LEU A 393 18.02 -11.06 7.39
C LEU A 393 18.48 -10.32 6.12
N TYR A 394 17.72 -9.33 5.62
CA TYR A 394 18.00 -8.61 4.38
C TYR A 394 18.11 -9.54 3.15
N LEU A 395 17.22 -10.55 3.07
CA LEU A 395 17.19 -11.59 2.04
C LEU A 395 15.93 -11.56 1.17
N GLN A 396 15.02 -10.60 1.38
CA GLN A 396 13.71 -10.60 0.73
C GLN A 396 13.77 -10.57 -0.81
N ASN A 397 14.79 -9.94 -1.39
CA ASN A 397 15.01 -9.90 -2.85
C ASN A 397 15.22 -11.28 -3.48
N TYR A 398 15.61 -12.28 -2.68
CA TYR A 398 15.84 -13.66 -3.14
C TYR A 398 14.80 -14.64 -2.59
N ALA A 399 14.38 -14.45 -1.34
CA ALA A 399 13.46 -15.37 -0.67
C ALA A 399 11.98 -15.16 -1.05
N ASN A 400 11.59 -13.92 -1.35
CA ASN A 400 10.19 -13.52 -1.56
C ASN A 400 10.12 -12.31 -2.50
N TYR A 401 10.70 -12.45 -3.70
CA TYR A 401 10.80 -11.37 -4.67
C TYR A 401 9.43 -10.83 -5.12
N ASP A 402 8.40 -11.70 -5.19
CA ASP A 402 7.02 -11.31 -5.52
C ASP A 402 6.26 -10.68 -4.33
N HIS A 403 6.71 -10.93 -3.10
CA HIS A 403 6.01 -10.55 -1.87
C HIS A 403 6.96 -9.89 -0.88
N ILE A 404 7.53 -8.76 -1.28
CA ILE A 404 8.49 -7.99 -0.48
C ILE A 404 7.76 -7.26 0.64
N CYS A 405 8.20 -7.46 1.90
CA CYS A 405 7.72 -6.68 3.03
C CYS A 405 8.26 -5.25 2.93
N ILE A 406 7.36 -4.26 2.91
CA ILE A 406 7.67 -2.84 2.70
C ILE A 406 8.46 -2.66 1.40
N LEU A 407 7.75 -2.51 0.28
CA LEU A 407 8.33 -2.54 -1.06
C LEU A 407 9.63 -1.72 -1.20
N PRO A 408 9.71 -0.43 -0.77
CA PRO A 408 10.94 0.35 -0.91
C PRO A 408 12.16 -0.24 -0.20
N THR A 409 12.03 -1.16 0.75
CA THR A 409 13.18 -1.74 1.48
C THR A 409 13.95 -2.80 0.67
N TRP A 410 13.51 -3.14 -0.54
CA TRP A 410 14.27 -4.00 -1.46
C TRP A 410 15.71 -3.50 -1.67
N TYR A 411 15.91 -2.17 -1.80
CA TYR A 411 17.26 -1.62 -1.99
C TYR A 411 18.11 -1.77 -0.73
N LEU A 412 17.50 -1.69 0.45
CA LEU A 412 18.21 -1.85 1.72
C LEU A 412 18.76 -3.28 1.83
N SER A 413 17.96 -4.26 1.39
CA SER A 413 18.38 -5.65 1.32
C SER A 413 19.53 -5.85 0.33
N ALA A 414 19.43 -5.25 -0.87
CA ALA A 414 20.50 -5.28 -1.87
C ALA A 414 21.79 -4.62 -1.37
N ASP A 415 21.70 -3.46 -0.71
CA ASP A 415 22.84 -2.75 -0.12
C ASP A 415 23.52 -3.57 0.98
N PHE A 416 22.75 -4.33 1.78
CA PHE A 416 23.30 -5.28 2.75
C PHE A 416 24.06 -6.42 2.08
N GLN A 417 23.45 -7.03 1.06
CA GLN A 417 24.05 -8.13 0.29
C GLN A 417 25.35 -7.69 -0.42
N LEU A 418 25.34 -6.54 -1.10
CA LEU A 418 26.53 -5.97 -1.75
C LEU A 418 27.66 -5.71 -0.76
N PHE A 419 27.34 -5.29 0.46
CA PHE A 419 28.34 -5.12 1.51
C PHE A 419 28.91 -6.44 2.04
N LEU A 420 28.14 -7.53 2.06
CA LEU A 420 28.68 -8.85 2.41
C LEU A 420 29.72 -9.32 1.37
N ILE A 421 29.52 -8.96 0.10
CA ILE A 421 30.42 -9.29 -1.01
C ILE A 421 31.63 -8.33 -1.06
N ALA A 422 31.45 -7.07 -0.68
CA ALA A 422 32.47 -6.03 -0.82
C ALA A 422 33.85 -6.37 -0.21
N PRO A 423 33.99 -7.05 0.96
CA PRO A 423 35.28 -7.50 1.47
C PRO A 423 36.08 -8.38 0.51
N LEU A 424 35.42 -9.19 -0.34
CA LEU A 424 36.09 -10.05 -1.33
C LEU A 424 36.86 -9.23 -2.37
N VAL A 425 36.39 -8.01 -2.67
CA VAL A 425 37.06 -7.08 -3.57
C VAL A 425 38.03 -6.17 -2.81
N LEU A 426 37.61 -5.63 -1.67
CA LEU A 426 38.38 -4.63 -0.93
C LEU A 426 39.63 -5.18 -0.24
N ILE A 427 39.61 -6.42 0.25
CA ILE A 427 40.78 -7.00 0.94
C ILE A 427 41.98 -7.14 -0.02
N PRO A 428 41.83 -7.78 -1.21
CA PRO A 428 42.90 -7.81 -2.20
C PRO A 428 43.37 -6.41 -2.60
N VAL A 429 42.43 -5.48 -2.84
CA VAL A 429 42.77 -4.09 -3.21
C VAL A 429 43.60 -3.44 -2.10
N ALA A 430 43.18 -3.53 -0.84
CA ALA A 430 43.89 -2.90 0.28
C ALA A 430 45.31 -3.43 0.48
N ILE A 431 45.55 -4.70 0.18
CA ILE A 431 46.88 -5.34 0.29
C ILE A 431 47.78 -4.94 -0.88
N TYR A 432 47.27 -4.98 -2.12
CA TYR A 432 48.11 -4.88 -3.32
C TYR A 432 48.15 -3.50 -3.98
N ILE A 433 47.23 -2.57 -3.66
CA ILE A 433 47.13 -1.27 -4.37
C ILE A 433 48.40 -0.42 -4.26
N LYS A 434 49.15 -0.53 -3.16
CA LYS A 434 50.40 0.23 -2.96
C LYS A 434 51.59 -0.32 -3.75
N SER A 435 51.66 -1.64 -3.94
CA SER A 435 52.77 -2.29 -4.64
C SER A 435 52.51 -2.51 -6.12
N HIS A 436 51.25 -2.72 -6.52
CA HIS A 436 50.87 -3.12 -7.88
C HIS A 436 49.69 -2.30 -8.43
N PHE A 437 49.74 -0.97 -8.27
CA PHE A 437 48.64 -0.07 -8.65
C PHE A 437 48.05 -0.33 -10.05
N LYS A 438 48.89 -0.38 -11.11
CA LYS A 438 48.42 -0.56 -12.50
C LYS A 438 47.68 -1.89 -12.69
N LEU A 439 48.18 -2.96 -12.10
CA LEU A 439 47.59 -4.30 -12.20
C LEU A 439 46.25 -4.35 -11.46
N VAL A 440 46.19 -3.79 -10.24
CA VAL A 440 44.95 -3.71 -9.46
C VAL A 440 43.89 -2.90 -10.20
N MET A 441 44.25 -1.74 -10.75
CA MET A 441 43.32 -0.93 -11.55
C MET A 441 42.86 -1.65 -12.82
N GLY A 442 43.75 -2.40 -13.49
CA GLY A 442 43.40 -3.24 -14.63
C GLY A 442 42.38 -4.32 -14.29
N HIS A 443 42.54 -5.02 -13.17
CA HIS A 443 41.57 -6.01 -12.71
C HIS A 443 40.24 -5.40 -12.29
N LEU A 444 40.25 -4.23 -11.62
CA LEU A 444 39.02 -3.53 -11.28
C LEU A 444 38.28 -3.06 -12.54
N ALA A 445 38.99 -2.58 -13.57
CA ALA A 445 38.37 -2.22 -14.84
C ALA A 445 37.74 -3.44 -15.52
N LEU A 446 38.46 -4.57 -15.57
CA LEU A 446 37.93 -5.83 -16.10
C LEU A 446 36.70 -6.30 -15.31
N LEU A 447 36.75 -6.26 -13.98
CA LEU A 447 35.63 -6.64 -13.13
C LEU A 447 34.40 -5.78 -13.40
N ASN A 448 34.56 -4.46 -13.55
CA ASN A 448 33.45 -3.57 -13.92
C ASN A 448 32.85 -3.96 -15.28
N VAL A 449 33.69 -4.18 -16.30
CA VAL A 449 33.22 -4.62 -17.62
C VAL A 449 32.45 -5.94 -17.54
N LEU A 450 32.96 -6.92 -16.79
CA LEU A 450 32.30 -8.21 -16.60
C LEU A 450 30.95 -8.05 -15.88
N VAL A 451 30.91 -7.30 -14.79
CA VAL A 451 29.66 -7.07 -14.01
C VAL A 451 28.61 -6.30 -14.81
N THR A 452 29.02 -5.41 -15.72
CA THR A 452 28.08 -4.70 -16.61
C THR A 452 27.60 -5.57 -17.78
N ILE A 453 28.50 -6.30 -18.43
CA ILE A 453 28.17 -7.05 -19.66
C ILE A 453 27.47 -8.37 -19.35
N LEU A 454 27.87 -9.09 -18.30
CA LEU A 454 27.33 -10.43 -18.00
C LEU A 454 25.81 -10.43 -17.79
N PRO A 455 25.19 -9.53 -17.00
CA PRO A 455 23.73 -9.51 -16.85
C PRO A 455 23.01 -9.19 -18.15
N VAL A 456 23.55 -8.27 -18.96
CA VAL A 456 22.98 -7.91 -20.27
C VAL A 456 23.06 -9.10 -21.23
N ALA A 457 24.21 -9.76 -21.31
CA ALA A 457 24.41 -10.93 -22.13
C ALA A 457 23.54 -12.10 -21.68
N TYR A 458 23.46 -12.35 -20.37
CA TYR A 458 22.58 -13.36 -19.78
C TYR A 458 21.11 -13.10 -20.13
N LYS A 459 20.63 -11.86 -19.97
CA LYS A 459 19.27 -11.47 -20.33
C LYS A 459 18.98 -11.65 -21.83
N LEU A 460 19.94 -11.29 -22.70
CA LEU A 460 19.78 -11.46 -24.15
C LEU A 460 19.80 -12.93 -24.59
N TRP A 461 20.51 -13.78 -23.86
CA TRP A 461 20.64 -15.21 -24.18
C TRP A 461 19.41 -16.01 -23.71
N PHE A 462 18.88 -15.70 -22.52
CA PHE A 462 17.67 -16.33 -21.96
C PHE A 462 16.40 -15.51 -22.25
N LYS A 463 16.06 -15.33 -23.53
CA LYS A 463 14.90 -14.56 -24.06
C LYS A 463 13.50 -14.87 -23.45
N GLU A 464 13.37 -15.83 -22.54
CA GLU A 464 12.08 -16.38 -22.09
C GLU A 464 11.54 -15.79 -20.77
N PHE A 465 12.25 -14.89 -20.08
CA PHE A 465 11.75 -14.34 -18.80
C PHE A 465 10.64 -13.29 -18.91
N ASP A 466 10.27 -12.83 -20.11
CA ASP A 466 9.37 -11.67 -20.30
C ASP A 466 7.87 -12.01 -20.47
N LYS A 467 7.45 -13.29 -20.44
CA LYS A 467 6.01 -13.61 -20.65
C LYS A 467 5.12 -13.51 -19.40
N GLN A 468 5.66 -13.32 -18.20
CA GLN A 468 4.84 -13.30 -16.97
C GLN A 468 5.12 -12.15 -15.99
N VAL A 469 6.11 -11.28 -16.23
CA VAL A 469 6.58 -10.32 -15.19
C VAL A 469 6.19 -8.85 -15.48
N PHE A 470 5.69 -8.55 -16.68
CA PHE A 470 5.27 -7.18 -17.05
C PHE A 470 3.93 -7.11 -17.79
N SER A 471 3.02 -8.07 -17.56
CA SER A 471 1.61 -7.96 -17.94
C SER A 471 0.82 -7.25 -16.87
#